data_AF-A0A1N7KWL8-F1
#
_entry.id   AF-A0A1N7KWL8-F1
#
_cell.length_a   1.000
_cell.length_b   1.000
_cell.length_c   1.000
_cell.angle_alpha   90.00
_cell.angle_beta   90.00
_cell.angle_gamma   90.00
#
_symmetry.space_group_name_H-M   'P 1'
#
loop_
_entity.id
_entity.type
_entity.pdbx_description
1 polymer ?
#
loop_
_entity_poly.entity_id
_entity_poly.type
_entity_poly.pdbx_seq_one_letter_code
_entity_poly.pdbx_strand_id
1 'polypeptide(L)'
;MHGIVNRSIQQFIVDVYGASLWAEIAVLVGAPADGFEALLQYDDTMTLALIETAALRLGRRREAFLEDLGAHLISRETLRRLLRFGGMDYADFLFSLNELQGRAQMALPDLELPSLSLRARADGQFTLEVRAETEGWGAVFTGLLRAMADDYGALVLIEMVSAEPPRQGRPGIERVEITLHEARFASGRRFDLVLPQGVAS
;
A
#
# COMPACT_ATOMS: atom_id res chain seq x y z
N MET A 1 -13.62 0.39 8.71
CA MET A 1 -12.46 0.89 7.94
C MET A 1 -12.13 2.33 8.29
N HIS A 2 -10.87 2.59 8.64
CA HIS A 2 -10.39 3.93 8.96
C HIS A 2 -10.42 4.86 7.73
N GLY A 3 -10.92 6.08 7.89
CA GLY A 3 -11.11 7.05 6.82
C GLY A 3 -9.86 7.42 6.04
N ILE A 4 -8.67 7.26 6.63
CA ILE A 4 -7.39 7.45 5.96
C ILE A 4 -7.20 6.49 4.78
N VAL A 5 -7.76 5.27 4.85
CA VAL A 5 -7.73 4.29 3.76
C VAL A 5 -8.59 4.78 2.60
N ASN A 6 -9.84 5.14 2.88
CA ASN A 6 -10.77 5.64 1.86
C ASN A 6 -10.30 6.96 1.24
N ARG A 7 -9.73 7.85 2.06
CA ARG A 7 -9.12 9.10 1.57
C ARG A 7 -7.92 8.83 0.67
N SER A 8 -7.11 7.81 0.96
CA SER A 8 -5.99 7.42 0.10
C SER A 8 -6.47 6.90 -1.25
N ILE A 9 -7.55 6.10 -1.27
CA ILE A 9 -8.16 5.62 -2.52
C ILE A 9 -8.76 6.79 -3.32
N GLN A 10 -9.53 7.66 -2.67
CA GLN A 10 -10.08 8.88 -3.28
C GLN A 10 -8.96 9.71 -3.93
N GLN A 11 -7.89 9.98 -3.18
CA GLN A 11 -6.79 10.80 -3.68
C GLN A 11 -6.04 10.14 -4.83
N PHE A 12 -5.83 8.81 -4.79
CA PHE A 12 -5.28 8.08 -5.93
C PHE A 12 -6.13 8.26 -7.18
N ILE A 13 -7.45 8.12 -7.07
CA ILE A 13 -8.37 8.29 -8.19
C ILE A 13 -8.26 9.71 -8.75
N VAL A 14 -8.29 10.72 -7.87
CA VAL A 14 -8.21 12.14 -8.28
C VAL A 14 -6.89 12.45 -8.95
N ASP A 15 -5.76 12.00 -8.41
CA ASP A 15 -4.43 12.35 -8.91
C ASP A 15 -4.09 11.66 -10.23
N VAL A 16 -4.57 10.42 -10.42
CA VAL A 16 -4.21 9.61 -11.61
C VAL A 16 -5.26 9.70 -12.71
N TYR A 17 -6.54 9.82 -12.34
CA TYR A 17 -7.66 9.76 -13.29
C TYR A 17 -8.55 11.01 -13.29
N GLY A 18 -8.31 11.95 -12.37
CA GLY A 18 -8.98 13.24 -12.32
C GLY A 18 -10.25 13.28 -11.46
N ALA A 19 -10.63 14.50 -11.09
CA ALA A 19 -11.77 14.76 -10.22
C ALA A 19 -13.13 14.36 -10.82
N SER A 20 -13.26 14.37 -12.15
CA SER A 20 -14.50 13.96 -12.83
C SER A 20 -14.81 12.48 -12.61
N LEU A 21 -13.82 11.60 -12.75
CA LEU A 21 -14.02 10.17 -12.49
C LEU A 21 -14.34 9.93 -11.01
N TRP A 22 -13.63 10.61 -10.11
CA TRP A 22 -13.92 10.54 -8.67
C TRP A 22 -15.38 10.93 -8.36
N ALA A 23 -15.86 12.05 -8.90
CA ALA A 23 -17.22 12.53 -8.65
C ALA A 23 -18.28 11.50 -9.07
N GLU A 24 -18.09 10.84 -10.21
CA GLU A 24 -19.00 9.79 -10.67
C GLU A 24 -18.98 8.55 -9.77
N ILE A 25 -17.79 8.13 -9.34
CA ILE A 25 -17.63 6.99 -8.41
C ILE A 25 -18.26 7.32 -7.05
N ALA A 26 -18.01 8.52 -6.53
CA ALA A 26 -18.53 8.98 -5.24
C ALA A 26 -20.06 8.91 -5.18
N VAL A 27 -20.75 9.32 -6.26
CA VAL A 27 -22.21 9.20 -6.38
C VAL A 27 -22.66 7.74 -6.37
N LEU A 28 -21.98 6.86 -7.11
CA LEU A 28 -22.35 5.45 -7.21
C LEU A 28 -22.22 4.69 -5.90
N VAL A 29 -21.20 5.01 -5.10
CA VAL A 29 -20.94 4.32 -3.83
C VAL A 29 -21.57 5.01 -2.63
N GLY A 30 -22.16 6.21 -2.82
CA GLY A 30 -22.73 6.99 -1.73
C GLY A 30 -21.67 7.58 -0.80
N ALA A 31 -20.51 7.96 -1.33
CA ALA A 31 -19.47 8.62 -0.55
C ALA A 31 -19.93 10.02 -0.08
N PRO A 32 -19.39 10.55 1.02
CA PRO A 32 -19.74 11.89 1.48
C PRO A 32 -19.42 12.97 0.44
N ALA A 33 -20.25 14.02 0.36
CA ALA A 33 -20.11 15.09 -0.63
C ALA A 33 -18.75 15.81 -0.56
N ASP A 34 -18.23 16.00 0.65
CA ASP A 34 -16.93 16.63 0.92
C ASP A 34 -15.75 15.64 0.84
N GLY A 35 -16.02 14.36 0.53
CA GLY A 35 -15.04 13.28 0.51
C GLY A 35 -14.84 12.62 1.88
N PHE A 36 -13.82 11.77 1.98
CA PHE A 36 -13.53 11.02 3.20
C PHE A 36 -12.69 11.82 4.20
N GLU A 37 -13.20 11.92 5.42
CA GLU A 37 -12.49 12.50 6.56
C GLU A 37 -11.52 11.47 7.15
N ALA A 38 -10.24 11.84 7.22
CA ALA A 38 -9.18 10.87 7.54
C ALA A 38 -9.34 10.23 8.92
N LEU A 39 -9.85 10.97 9.91
CA LEU A 39 -9.97 10.55 11.31
C LEU A 39 -11.31 9.88 11.65
N LEU A 40 -12.24 9.75 10.68
CA LEU A 40 -13.51 9.08 10.90
C LEU A 40 -13.41 7.58 10.54
N GLN A 41 -14.35 6.81 11.06
CA GLN A 41 -14.54 5.41 10.70
C GLN A 41 -15.70 5.30 9.71
N TYR A 42 -15.54 4.43 8.72
CA TYR A 42 -16.54 4.14 7.70
C TYR A 42 -16.79 2.63 7.68
N ASP A 43 -17.97 2.24 7.23
CA ASP A 43 -18.31 0.83 7.02
C ASP A 43 -17.36 0.19 6.00
N ASP A 44 -16.92 -1.04 6.25
CA ASP A 44 -16.03 -1.77 5.34
C ASP A 44 -16.67 -1.99 3.97
N THR A 45 -17.99 -2.16 3.93
CA THR A 45 -18.76 -2.32 2.69
C THR A 45 -18.61 -1.10 1.77
N MET A 46 -18.48 0.11 2.32
CA MET A 46 -18.21 1.33 1.55
C MET A 46 -16.84 1.27 0.88
N THR A 47 -15.81 0.85 1.62
CA THR A 47 -14.43 0.71 1.12
C THR A 47 -14.37 -0.32 0.00
N LEU A 48 -15.03 -1.48 0.21
CA LEU A 48 -15.09 -2.55 -0.77
C LEU A 48 -15.85 -2.10 -2.03
N ALA A 49 -17.00 -1.45 -1.87
CA ALA A 49 -17.78 -0.91 -3.00
C ALA A 49 -16.99 0.17 -3.77
N LEU A 50 -16.23 1.02 -3.08
CA LEU A 50 -15.35 2.01 -3.68
C LEU A 50 -14.29 1.36 -4.59
N ILE A 51 -13.61 0.33 -4.09
CA ILE A 51 -12.58 -0.40 -4.86
C ILE A 51 -13.22 -1.09 -6.09
N GLU A 52 -14.31 -1.83 -5.90
CA GLU A 52 -14.98 -2.55 -7.00
C GLU A 52 -15.50 -1.59 -8.07
N THR A 53 -16.15 -0.50 -7.65
CA THR A 53 -16.67 0.51 -8.57
C THR A 53 -15.54 1.19 -9.34
N ALA A 54 -14.45 1.55 -8.66
CA ALA A 54 -13.30 2.16 -9.33
C ALA A 54 -12.65 1.21 -10.35
N ALA A 55 -12.40 -0.05 -9.97
CA ALA A 55 -11.83 -1.05 -10.86
C ALA A 55 -12.73 -1.29 -12.10
N LEU A 56 -14.03 -1.44 -11.89
CA LEU A 56 -15.01 -1.61 -12.96
C LEU A 56 -15.05 -0.42 -13.91
N ARG A 57 -15.10 0.82 -13.39
CA ARG A 57 -15.13 2.05 -14.18
C ARG A 57 -13.87 2.25 -15.01
N LEU A 58 -12.73 1.77 -14.52
CA LEU A 58 -11.45 1.81 -15.21
C LEU A 58 -11.22 0.63 -16.18
N GLY A 59 -12.14 -0.35 -16.20
CA GLY A 59 -11.97 -1.57 -17.00
C GLY A 59 -10.77 -2.41 -16.56
N ARG A 60 -10.41 -2.35 -15.27
CA ARG A 60 -9.26 -3.06 -14.70
C ARG A 60 -9.71 -4.17 -13.76
N ARG A 61 -8.85 -5.18 -13.62
CA ARG A 61 -9.01 -6.16 -12.53
C ARG A 61 -8.76 -5.47 -11.19
N ARG A 62 -9.45 -5.91 -10.15
CA ARG A 62 -9.32 -5.41 -8.76
C ARG A 62 -7.85 -5.40 -8.32
N GLU A 63 -7.12 -6.49 -8.59
CA GLU A 63 -5.73 -6.64 -8.16
C GLU A 63 -4.82 -5.61 -8.83
N ALA A 64 -5.01 -5.36 -10.13
CA ALA A 64 -4.22 -4.36 -10.86
C ALA A 64 -4.47 -2.95 -10.33
N PHE A 65 -5.73 -2.62 -10.03
CA PHE A 65 -6.07 -1.33 -9.39
C PHE A 65 -5.41 -1.17 -8.02
N LEU A 66 -5.38 -2.24 -7.21
CA LEU A 66 -4.77 -2.23 -5.88
C LEU A 66 -3.24 -2.19 -5.93
N GLU A 67 -2.61 -2.85 -6.91
CA GLU A 67 -1.17 -2.69 -7.19
C GLU A 67 -0.84 -1.23 -7.54
N ASP A 68 -1.61 -0.61 -8.43
CA ASP A 68 -1.39 0.79 -8.80
C ASP A 68 -1.59 1.74 -7.60
N LEU A 69 -2.60 1.48 -6.77
CA LEU A 69 -2.83 2.20 -5.52
C LEU A 69 -1.61 2.09 -4.59
N GLY A 70 -1.09 0.87 -4.41
CA GLY A 70 0.11 0.62 -3.60
C GLY A 70 1.33 1.38 -4.09
N ALA A 71 1.56 1.42 -5.40
CA ALA A 71 2.63 2.22 -5.99
C ALA A 71 2.39 3.73 -5.81
N HIS A 72 1.16 4.19 -6.00
CA HIS A 72 0.78 5.59 -5.82
C HIS A 72 0.99 6.07 -4.37
N LEU A 73 0.78 5.23 -3.36
CA LEU A 73 1.04 5.57 -1.96
C LEU A 73 2.49 6.05 -1.74
N ILE A 74 3.47 5.49 -2.47
CA ILE A 74 4.89 5.86 -2.39
C ILE A 74 5.20 7.18 -3.13
N SER A 75 4.28 7.68 -3.97
CA SER A 75 4.40 9.05 -4.51
C SER A 75 4.26 10.11 -3.42
N ARG A 76 3.64 9.79 -2.28
CA ARG A 76 3.52 10.68 -1.13
C ARG A 76 4.81 10.70 -0.34
N GLU A 77 5.48 11.85 -0.31
CA GLU A 77 6.74 12.02 0.41
C GLU A 77 6.65 11.61 1.89
N THR A 78 5.55 11.92 2.58
CA THR A 78 5.39 11.55 3.98
C THR A 78 5.45 10.04 4.19
N LEU A 79 4.67 9.27 3.42
CA LEU A 79 4.63 7.81 3.55
C LEU A 79 5.91 7.16 3.01
N ARG A 80 6.41 7.63 1.87
CA ARG A 80 7.71 7.21 1.31
C ARG A 80 8.82 7.35 2.34
N ARG A 81 8.96 8.53 2.96
CA ARG A 81 10.00 8.79 3.97
C ARG A 81 9.80 7.93 5.21
N LEU A 82 8.56 7.78 5.71
CA LEU A 82 8.26 6.90 6.84
C LEU A 82 8.71 5.45 6.60
N LEU A 83 8.45 4.92 5.40
CA LEU A 83 8.89 3.57 5.03
C LEU A 83 10.40 3.52 4.80
N ARG A 84 10.99 4.58 4.25
CA ARG A 84 12.44 4.69 4.02
C ARG A 84 13.26 4.71 5.31
N PHE A 85 12.69 5.17 6.42
CA PHE A 85 13.31 5.03 7.75
C PHE A 85 13.40 3.58 8.22
N GLY A 86 12.71 2.65 7.57
CA GLY A 86 12.70 1.23 7.92
C GLY A 86 14.03 0.51 7.67
N GLY A 87 14.91 1.01 6.78
CA GLY A 87 16.16 0.34 6.48
C GLY A 87 17.13 1.16 5.64
N MET A 88 18.44 0.88 5.77
CA MET A 88 19.48 1.57 5.01
C MET A 88 19.51 1.13 3.54
N ASP A 89 19.22 -0.14 3.29
CA ASP A 89 19.03 -0.72 1.96
C ASP A 89 17.67 -1.43 1.83
N TYR A 90 17.40 -1.98 0.65
CA TYR A 90 16.12 -2.62 0.36
C TYR A 90 15.88 -3.87 1.22
N ALA A 91 16.93 -4.64 1.54
CA ALA A 91 16.79 -5.84 2.36
C ALA A 91 16.45 -5.47 3.81
N ASP A 92 17.13 -4.47 4.38
CA ASP A 92 16.79 -3.93 5.70
C ASP A 92 15.35 -3.42 5.74
N PHE A 93 14.91 -2.72 4.70
CA PHE A 93 13.53 -2.26 4.56
C PHE A 93 12.55 -3.42 4.58
N LEU A 94 12.80 -4.49 3.82
CA LEU A 94 11.94 -5.67 3.83
C LEU A 94 11.82 -6.23 5.25
N PHE A 95 12.94 -6.43 5.97
CA PHE A 95 12.90 -6.95 7.34
C PHE A 95 12.10 -6.04 8.29
N SER A 96 12.12 -4.73 8.07
CA SER A 96 11.38 -3.75 8.88
C SER A 96 9.85 -3.87 8.76
N LEU A 97 9.34 -4.57 7.74
CA LEU A 97 7.91 -4.76 7.49
C LEU A 97 7.22 -5.58 8.58
N ASN A 98 7.94 -6.51 9.21
CA ASN A 98 7.40 -7.32 10.33
C ASN A 98 6.85 -6.44 11.45
N GLU A 99 7.48 -5.28 11.67
CA GLU A 99 7.12 -4.35 12.74
C GLU A 99 6.21 -3.22 12.25
N LEU A 100 5.87 -3.15 10.95
CA LEU A 100 5.15 -2.02 10.36
C LEU A 100 3.75 -1.85 10.96
N GLN A 101 2.99 -2.94 11.10
CA GLN A 101 1.65 -2.93 11.67
C GLN A 101 1.68 -2.37 13.11
N GLY A 102 2.57 -2.91 13.95
CA GLY A 102 2.72 -2.45 15.33
C GLY A 102 3.13 -0.97 15.42
N ARG A 103 4.05 -0.51 14.57
CA ARG A 103 4.42 0.91 14.50
C ARG A 103 3.26 1.81 14.10
N ALA A 104 2.45 1.40 13.12
CA ALA A 104 1.30 2.17 12.68
C ALA A 104 0.23 2.26 13.79
N GLN A 105 -0.05 1.15 14.48
CA GLN A 105 -1.03 1.09 15.57
C GLN A 105 -0.62 1.91 16.79
N MET A 106 0.67 2.11 17.04
CA MET A 106 1.12 3.05 18.09
C MET A 106 0.74 4.50 17.80
N ALA A 107 0.65 4.89 16.52
CA ALA A 107 0.30 6.25 16.11
C ALA A 107 -1.21 6.41 15.85
N LEU A 108 -1.84 5.38 15.27
CA LEU A 108 -3.26 5.33 14.91
C LEU A 108 -3.82 3.97 15.36
N PRO A 109 -4.29 3.85 16.62
CA PRO A 109 -4.75 2.58 17.19
C PRO A 109 -5.89 1.92 16.39
N ASP A 110 -6.75 2.74 15.78
CA ASP A 110 -7.93 2.27 15.03
C ASP A 110 -7.62 1.99 13.54
N LEU A 111 -6.34 2.04 13.14
CA LEU A 111 -5.93 1.72 11.78
C LEU A 111 -5.72 0.22 11.62
N GLU A 112 -6.63 -0.41 10.87
CA GLU A 112 -6.62 -1.83 10.56
C GLU A 112 -5.68 -2.14 9.39
N LEU A 113 -4.37 -2.14 9.66
CA LEU A 113 -3.39 -2.69 8.72
C LEU A 113 -3.32 -4.23 8.84
N PRO A 114 -2.98 -4.94 7.76
CA PRO A 114 -2.77 -6.37 7.81
C PRO A 114 -1.55 -6.71 8.66
N SER A 115 -1.54 -7.91 9.23
CA SER A 115 -0.34 -8.48 9.85
C SER A 115 0.63 -8.92 8.77
N LEU A 116 1.89 -8.54 8.92
CA LEU A 116 2.95 -8.82 7.96
C LEU A 116 3.97 -9.78 8.58
N SER A 117 4.34 -10.82 7.85
CA SER A 117 5.42 -11.73 8.22
C SER A 117 6.32 -12.00 7.02
N LEU A 118 7.49 -11.37 7.02
CA LEU A 118 8.55 -11.60 6.06
C LEU A 118 9.47 -12.71 6.56
N ARG A 119 9.78 -13.66 5.67
CA ARG A 119 10.80 -14.69 5.88
C ARG A 119 11.83 -14.62 4.75
N ALA A 120 13.10 -14.51 5.11
CA ALA A 120 14.19 -14.67 4.15
C ALA A 120 14.39 -16.16 3.82
N ARG A 121 14.79 -16.42 2.59
CA ARG A 121 15.18 -17.71 2.03
C ARG A 121 16.63 -17.58 1.51
N ALA A 122 17.14 -18.63 0.86
CA ALA A 122 18.46 -18.56 0.23
C ALA A 122 18.47 -17.55 -0.95
N ASP A 123 19.66 -17.13 -1.36
CA ASP A 123 19.89 -16.42 -2.63
C ASP A 123 19.06 -15.15 -2.85
N GLY A 124 18.85 -14.36 -1.78
CA GLY A 124 18.14 -13.08 -1.87
C GLY A 124 16.63 -13.21 -2.10
N GLN A 125 16.07 -14.39 -1.85
CA GLN A 125 14.63 -14.64 -1.93
C GLN A 125 13.96 -14.34 -0.58
N PHE A 126 12.76 -13.79 -0.64
CA PHE A 126 11.93 -13.51 0.52
C PHE A 126 10.49 -13.90 0.23
N THR A 127 9.77 -14.30 1.27
CA THR A 127 8.32 -14.50 1.23
C THR A 127 7.69 -13.56 2.24
N LEU A 128 6.86 -12.62 1.76
CA LEU A 128 5.99 -11.81 2.60
C LEU A 128 4.63 -12.49 2.69
N GLU A 129 4.22 -12.86 3.90
CA GLU A 129 2.87 -13.29 4.20
C GLU A 129 2.07 -12.11 4.76
N VAL A 130 0.93 -11.82 4.15
CA VAL A 130 0.01 -10.74 4.47
C VAL A 130 -1.28 -11.37 5.00
N ARG A 131 -1.64 -11.07 6.25
CA ARG A 131 -2.87 -11.60 6.87
C ARG A 131 -3.83 -10.49 7.23
N ALA A 132 -5.06 -10.58 6.72
CA ALA A 132 -6.09 -9.57 6.97
C ALA A 132 -7.50 -10.16 6.91
N GLU A 133 -8.46 -9.46 7.49
CA GLU A 133 -9.90 -9.79 7.40
C GLU A 133 -10.51 -9.39 6.04
N THR A 134 -9.77 -8.64 5.22
CA THR A 134 -10.18 -8.19 3.88
C THR A 134 -9.12 -8.57 2.83
N GLU A 135 -9.58 -8.87 1.60
CA GLU A 135 -8.72 -9.27 0.48
C GLU A 135 -8.13 -8.07 -0.27
N GLY A 136 -6.95 -8.26 -0.87
CA GLY A 136 -6.30 -7.32 -1.76
C GLY A 136 -5.10 -6.58 -1.16
N TRP A 137 -4.76 -6.83 0.10
CA TRP A 137 -3.57 -6.24 0.71
C TRP A 137 -2.28 -6.73 0.06
N GLY A 138 -2.22 -7.98 -0.38
CA GLY A 138 -1.11 -8.54 -1.13
C GLY A 138 -0.83 -7.78 -2.43
N ALA A 139 -1.89 -7.36 -3.14
CA ALA A 139 -1.77 -6.50 -4.32
C ALA A 139 -1.27 -5.09 -3.97
N VAL A 140 -1.83 -4.47 -2.91
CA VAL A 140 -1.35 -3.17 -2.40
C VAL A 140 0.13 -3.23 -2.03
N PHE A 141 0.55 -4.25 -1.29
CA PHE A 141 1.95 -4.44 -0.92
C PHE A 141 2.83 -4.74 -2.14
N THR A 142 2.35 -5.51 -3.13
CA THR A 142 3.09 -5.75 -4.36
C THR A 142 3.46 -4.43 -5.06
N GLY A 143 2.50 -3.53 -5.25
CA GLY A 143 2.74 -2.21 -5.85
C GLY A 143 3.64 -1.32 -5.01
N LEU A 144 3.41 -1.28 -3.70
CA LEU A 144 4.20 -0.51 -2.73
C LEU A 144 5.66 -0.95 -2.73
N LEU A 145 5.90 -2.26 -2.66
CA LEU A 145 7.25 -2.84 -2.61
C LEU A 145 8.02 -2.57 -3.91
N ARG A 146 7.36 -2.66 -5.08
CA ARG A 146 7.96 -2.29 -6.37
C ARG A 146 8.39 -0.81 -6.37
N ALA A 147 7.50 0.09 -5.98
CA ALA A 147 7.82 1.52 -5.91
C ALA A 147 8.94 1.84 -4.90
N MET A 148 9.00 1.12 -3.78
CA MET A 148 10.12 1.24 -2.84
C MET A 148 11.42 0.68 -3.42
N ALA A 149 11.39 -0.40 -4.20
CA ALA A 149 12.60 -0.92 -4.84
C ALA A 149 13.23 0.11 -5.78
N ASP A 150 12.41 0.81 -6.57
CA ASP A 150 12.85 1.95 -7.39
C ASP A 150 13.43 3.08 -6.53
N ASP A 151 12.81 3.37 -5.38
CA ASP A 151 13.32 4.34 -4.41
C ASP A 151 14.71 3.95 -3.86
N TYR A 152 14.94 2.66 -3.59
CA TYR A 152 16.25 2.10 -3.19
C TYR A 152 17.23 1.92 -4.34
N GLY A 153 16.77 1.93 -5.60
CA GLY A 153 17.58 1.58 -6.76
C GLY A 153 17.91 0.09 -6.83
N ALA A 154 17.06 -0.77 -6.26
CA ALA A 154 17.22 -2.22 -6.22
C ALA A 154 16.51 -2.90 -7.40
N LEU A 155 17.13 -3.92 -7.99
CA LEU A 155 16.49 -4.77 -9.00
C LEU A 155 15.82 -5.95 -8.31
N VAL A 156 14.49 -5.98 -8.37
CA VAL A 156 13.67 -6.98 -7.70
C VAL A 156 12.62 -7.56 -8.63
N LEU A 157 12.36 -8.86 -8.50
CA LEU A 157 11.15 -9.50 -9.02
C LEU A 157 10.16 -9.65 -7.86
N ILE A 158 8.91 -9.25 -8.08
CA ILE A 158 7.85 -9.33 -7.06
C ILE A 158 6.61 -9.94 -7.68
N GLU A 159 6.16 -11.06 -7.11
CA GLU A 159 5.04 -11.85 -7.59
C GLU A 159 4.10 -12.24 -6.44
N MET A 160 2.80 -12.04 -6.62
CA MET A 160 1.81 -12.59 -5.71
C MET A 160 1.53 -14.04 -6.11
N VAL A 161 1.88 -14.99 -5.25
CA VAL A 161 1.89 -16.43 -5.58
C VAL A 161 0.71 -17.20 -4.99
N SER A 162 0.07 -16.68 -3.94
CA SER A 162 -1.14 -17.28 -3.37
C SER A 162 -2.03 -16.22 -2.74
N ALA A 163 -3.34 -16.38 -2.89
CA ALA A 163 -4.35 -15.62 -2.18
C ALA A 163 -5.40 -16.59 -1.62
N GLU A 164 -5.39 -16.77 -0.31
CA GLU A 164 -6.39 -17.54 0.42
C GLU A 164 -7.39 -16.55 1.03
N PRO A 165 -8.67 -16.55 0.62
CA PRO A 165 -9.64 -15.58 1.11
C PRO A 165 -9.96 -15.82 2.60
N PRO A 166 -10.36 -14.78 3.35
CA PRO A 166 -10.80 -14.90 4.72
C PRO A 166 -11.99 -15.86 4.85
N ARG A 167 -12.06 -16.55 5.99
CA ARG A 167 -13.16 -17.45 6.34
C ARG A 167 -13.67 -17.08 7.73
N GLN A 168 -14.86 -17.58 8.10
CA GLN A 168 -15.45 -17.23 9.39
C GLN A 168 -14.48 -17.51 10.55
N GLY A 169 -14.06 -16.44 11.24
CA GLY A 169 -13.11 -16.48 12.35
C GLY A 169 -11.65 -16.78 11.97
N ARG A 170 -11.28 -16.68 10.69
CA ARG A 170 -9.90 -16.85 10.20
C ARG A 170 -9.56 -15.80 9.15
N PRO A 171 -8.52 -14.98 9.34
CA PRO A 171 -8.11 -14.00 8.34
C PRO A 171 -7.66 -14.71 7.06
N GLY A 172 -7.78 -14.00 5.94
CA GLY A 172 -7.19 -14.39 4.68
C GLY A 172 -5.68 -14.34 4.75
N ILE A 173 -5.02 -15.05 3.83
CA ILE A 173 -3.57 -15.11 3.73
C ILE A 173 -3.17 -14.91 2.28
N GLU A 174 -2.50 -13.80 1.99
CA GLU A 174 -1.91 -13.51 0.69
C GLU A 174 -0.38 -13.62 0.81
N ARG A 175 0.27 -14.24 -0.18
CA ARG A 175 1.74 -14.41 -0.19
C ARG A 175 2.35 -13.73 -1.40
N VAL A 176 3.38 -12.94 -1.13
CA VAL A 176 4.17 -12.24 -2.13
C VAL A 176 5.60 -12.77 -2.05
N GLU A 177 6.10 -13.31 -3.17
CA GLU A 177 7.49 -13.69 -3.34
C GLU A 177 8.29 -12.51 -3.89
N ILE A 178 9.47 -12.30 -3.31
CA ILE A 178 10.36 -11.20 -3.64
C ILE A 178 11.74 -11.80 -3.89
N THR A 179 12.28 -11.60 -5.08
CA THR A 179 13.65 -12.01 -5.43
C THR A 179 14.49 -10.76 -5.65
N LEU A 180 15.45 -10.52 -4.76
CA LEU A 180 16.40 -9.42 -4.85
C LEU A 180 17.63 -9.87 -5.66
N HIS A 181 17.69 -9.47 -6.93
CA HIS A 181 18.83 -9.79 -7.79
C HIS A 181 20.03 -8.91 -7.49
N GLU A 182 19.81 -7.59 -7.36
CA GLU A 182 20.85 -6.62 -7.07
C GLU A 182 20.34 -5.53 -6.13
N ALA A 183 21.03 -5.35 -5.01
CA ALA A 183 20.66 -4.34 -4.00
C ALA A 183 20.94 -2.89 -4.45
N ARG A 184 21.77 -2.68 -5.48
CA ARG A 184 22.19 -1.37 -6.00
C ARG A 184 22.35 -1.40 -7.52
N PHE A 185 21.28 -1.73 -8.21
CA PHE A 185 21.24 -1.79 -9.66
C PHE A 185 21.25 -0.40 -10.32
N ALA A 186 20.58 0.58 -9.69
CA ALA A 186 20.49 1.96 -10.15
C ALA A 186 20.72 2.97 -9.02
N SER A 187 20.94 4.23 -9.37
CA SER A 187 20.87 5.31 -8.38
C SER A 187 19.43 5.48 -7.91
N GLY A 188 19.15 5.04 -6.68
CA GLY A 188 17.87 5.25 -6.02
C GLY A 188 17.57 6.74 -5.81
N ARG A 189 16.33 7.05 -5.40
CA ARG A 189 15.94 8.43 -5.09
C ARG A 189 16.72 8.93 -3.88
N ARG A 190 17.17 10.19 -3.94
CA ARG A 190 17.88 10.82 -2.83
C ARG A 190 17.00 10.84 -1.57
N PHE A 191 17.59 10.44 -0.44
CA PHE A 191 16.96 10.47 0.87
C PHE A 191 17.88 11.17 1.88
N ASP A 192 17.52 12.40 2.25
CA ASP A 192 18.15 13.13 3.35
C ASP A 192 17.29 13.00 4.62
N LEU A 193 17.94 12.73 5.77
CA LEU A 193 17.26 12.58 7.06
C LEU A 193 16.55 13.88 7.49
N VAL A 194 17.11 15.03 7.10
CA VAL A 194 16.51 16.36 7.30
C VAL A 194 15.61 16.67 6.11
N LEU A 195 14.44 17.26 6.37
CA LEU A 195 13.63 17.83 5.30
C LEU A 195 14.44 18.89 4.55
N PRO A 196 14.33 19.00 3.22
CA PRO A 196 14.91 20.12 2.49
C PRO A 196 14.44 21.42 3.16
N GLN A 197 15.37 22.30 3.54
CA GLN A 197 15.02 23.60 4.08
C GLN A 197 14.39 24.43 2.94
N GLY A 198 13.06 24.61 3.00
CA GLY A 198 12.23 25.32 2.02
C GLY A 198 11.22 24.37 1.35
N VAL A 199 9.91 24.53 1.49
CA VAL A 199 9.11 25.76 1.48
C VAL A 199 8.12 25.77 2.65
N ALA A 200 8.24 26.77 3.51
CA ALA A 200 7.11 27.25 4.30
C ALA A 200 6.31 28.20 3.41
N SER A 201 5.09 27.82 3.06
CA SER A 201 3.90 28.67 2.82
C SER A 201 2.71 27.77 2.50
#